data_AF-A0A935UY39-F1
#
_entry.id   AF-A0A935UY39-F1
#
_cell.length_a   1.000
_cell.length_b   1.000
_cell.length_c   1.000
_cell.angle_alpha   90.00
_cell.angle_beta   90.00
_cell.angle_gamma   90.00
#
_symmetry.space_group_name_H-M   'P 1'
#
loop_
_entity.id
_entity.type
_entity.pdbx_description
1 polymer ?
#
loop_
_entity_poly.entity_id
_entity_poly.type
_entity_poly.pdbx_seq_one_letter_code
_entity_poly.pdbx_strand_id
1 'polypeptide(L)'
;MRVSFAVVVLILNSLGVVGCLKRAGGGGDRSWADPGQMDTWRTAFVDYGYIPCDAEALARMWGLTVPDAKAKYGMMLSSGVKSYELEQKLLFPARQAAGNTNRRLCGLEDNGFAESDAKLIAQSWGIDVASARASLEEKLTWGGRYAVDDALKYASMGYTGGGDAGDPDMEAINSFYNAGLSYCDAEILAASWGIDTWDAKVSLGMKINAGYSMNDIQSTYLSPARQQYTSNNQVCELVETNFTGADAERLACFWGVGLEESKARIARKVTHGGAEDVSMLLKAATSRGCR
;
A
#
# COMPACT_ATOMS: atom_id res chain seq x y z
N MET A 1 -7.88 -14.37 16.28
CA MET A 1 -7.90 -15.59 15.44
C MET A 1 -6.48 -16.12 15.31
N ARG A 2 -6.21 -17.38 15.67
CA ARG A 2 -4.91 -18.02 15.39
C ARG A 2 -4.97 -18.58 13.98
N VAL A 3 -4.25 -17.98 13.03
CA VAL A 3 -4.03 -18.61 11.72
C VAL A 3 -3.21 -19.87 11.97
N SER A 4 -3.80 -21.04 11.73
CA SER A 4 -3.11 -22.31 11.99
C SER A 4 -1.90 -22.45 11.08
N PHE A 5 -0.82 -23.02 11.61
CA PHE A 5 0.45 -23.30 10.92
C PHE A 5 0.26 -23.94 9.52
N ALA A 6 -0.83 -24.70 9.34
CA ALA A 6 -1.23 -25.31 8.08
C ALA A 6 -1.48 -24.30 6.93
N VAL A 7 -2.02 -23.11 7.22
CA VAL A 7 -2.29 -22.08 6.21
C VAL A 7 -0.99 -21.44 5.72
N VAL A 8 -0.03 -21.22 6.63
CA VAL A 8 1.30 -20.70 6.30
C VAL A 8 2.08 -21.71 5.43
N VAL A 9 1.97 -23.01 5.74
CA VAL A 9 2.61 -24.08 4.94
C VAL A 9 2.01 -24.16 3.53
N LEU A 10 0.69 -23.97 3.38
CA LEU A 10 0.03 -23.95 2.06
C LEU A 10 0.47 -22.76 1.20
N ILE A 11 0.60 -21.57 1.78
CA ILE A 11 1.09 -20.38 1.06
C ILE A 11 2.53 -20.59 0.59
N LEU A 12 3.40 -21.13 1.46
CA LEU A 12 4.80 -21.40 1.12
C LEU A 12 4.98 -22.50 0.07
N ASN A 13 4.09 -23.51 0.06
CA ASN A 13 4.04 -24.53 -1.00
C ASN A 13 3.68 -23.92 -2.36
N SER A 14 2.74 -22.96 -2.40
CA SER A 14 2.35 -22.28 -3.64
C SER A 14 3.42 -21.37 -4.22
N LEU A 15 4.40 -20.95 -3.40
CA LEU A 15 5.50 -20.08 -3.80
C LEU A 15 6.80 -20.83 -4.16
N GLY A 16 6.80 -22.17 -4.16
CA GLY A 16 7.98 -22.97 -4.52
C GLY A 16 9.13 -22.96 -3.50
N VAL A 17 8.91 -22.46 -2.28
CA VAL A 17 9.97 -22.25 -1.25
C VAL A 17 10.22 -23.51 -0.39
N VAL A 18 9.69 -24.66 -0.80
CA VAL A 18 9.56 -25.88 0.04
C VAL A 18 10.89 -26.56 0.36
N GLY A 19 11.97 -26.24 -0.37
CA GLY A 19 13.28 -26.88 -0.19
C GLY A 19 13.92 -26.70 1.19
N CYS A 20 13.57 -25.63 1.93
CA CYS A 20 14.30 -25.28 3.16
C CYS A 20 13.52 -25.48 4.48
N LEU A 21 12.22 -25.80 4.44
CA LEU A 21 11.40 -25.90 5.66
C LEU A 21 11.21 -27.34 6.14
N LYS A 22 12.27 -27.95 6.68
CA LYS A 22 12.14 -29.17 7.50
C LYS A 22 11.50 -28.83 8.85
N ARG A 23 10.25 -29.27 9.03
CA ARG A 23 9.52 -29.59 10.28
C ARG A 23 10.01 -28.90 11.57
N ALA A 24 9.44 -27.74 11.89
CA ALA A 24 9.63 -27.06 13.18
C ALA A 24 8.36 -27.16 14.05
N GLY A 25 8.25 -28.22 14.86
CA GLY A 25 7.29 -28.30 15.97
C GLY A 25 8.03 -28.56 17.28
N GLY A 26 7.86 -27.69 18.28
CA GLY A 26 8.45 -27.83 19.63
C GLY A 26 9.62 -26.87 19.87
N GLY A 27 9.52 -26.06 20.94
CA GLY A 27 10.45 -24.99 21.27
C GLY A 27 11.82 -25.44 21.77
N GLY A 28 12.74 -24.48 21.82
CA GLY A 28 14.13 -24.65 22.23
C GLY A 28 15.05 -24.91 21.03
N ASP A 29 15.82 -23.90 20.65
CA ASP A 29 16.97 -23.95 19.74
C ASP A 29 16.75 -24.54 18.34
N ARG A 30 16.31 -23.69 17.40
CA ARG A 30 16.34 -24.00 15.97
C ARG A 30 16.89 -22.83 15.16
N SER A 31 18.21 -22.79 15.01
CA SER A 31 18.82 -22.07 13.90
C SER A 31 18.45 -22.84 12.62
N TRP A 32 17.52 -22.27 11.86
CA TRP A 32 17.10 -22.80 10.56
C TRP A 32 18.07 -22.37 9.44
N ALA A 33 19.12 -21.63 9.80
CA ALA A 33 20.24 -21.24 8.96
C ALA A 33 21.48 -20.91 9.79
N ASP A 34 22.63 -20.85 9.13
CA ASP A 34 23.89 -20.35 9.69
C ASP A 34 23.76 -18.86 10.09
N PRO A 35 24.36 -18.41 11.21
CA PRO A 35 24.28 -17.01 11.65
C PRO A 35 24.70 -15.99 10.59
N GLY A 36 25.76 -16.26 9.82
CA GLY A 36 26.22 -15.33 8.77
C GLY A 36 25.22 -15.22 7.61
N GLN A 37 24.49 -16.31 7.33
CA GLN A 37 23.42 -16.31 6.35
C GLN A 37 22.18 -15.54 6.85
N MET A 38 21.85 -15.66 8.14
CA MET A 38 20.76 -14.90 8.75
C MET A 38 21.00 -13.39 8.68
N ASP A 39 22.23 -12.93 8.94
CA ASP A 39 22.57 -11.51 8.85
C ASP A 39 22.45 -11.01 7.42
N THR A 40 22.90 -11.79 6.43
CA THR A 40 22.72 -11.47 5.01
C THR A 40 21.24 -11.26 4.66
N TRP A 41 20.35 -12.14 5.13
CA TRP A 41 18.92 -11.99 4.86
C TRP A 41 18.28 -10.84 5.61
N ARG A 42 18.71 -10.56 6.85
CA ARG A 42 18.25 -9.37 7.58
C ARG A 42 18.64 -8.09 6.85
N THR A 43 19.82 -8.04 6.25
CA THR A 43 20.25 -6.93 5.39
C THR A 43 19.36 -6.83 4.16
N ALA A 44 19.09 -7.93 3.46
CA ALA A 44 18.18 -7.93 2.31
C ALA A 44 16.78 -7.40 2.66
N PHE A 45 16.25 -7.69 3.84
CA PHE A 45 14.99 -7.10 4.30
C PHE A 45 15.05 -5.56 4.35
N VAL A 46 16.12 -5.00 4.91
CA VAL A 46 16.30 -3.54 5.02
C VAL A 46 16.60 -2.91 3.67
N ASP A 47 17.45 -3.53 2.84
CA ASP A 47 17.84 -3.03 1.51
C ASP A 47 16.65 -2.91 0.56
N TYR A 48 15.62 -3.74 0.74
CA TYR A 48 14.35 -3.63 0.01
C TYR A 48 13.39 -2.57 0.57
N GLY A 49 13.83 -1.81 1.58
CA GLY A 49 13.07 -0.70 2.16
C GLY A 49 12.07 -1.09 3.25
N TYR A 50 12.09 -2.34 3.73
CA TYR A 50 11.21 -2.76 4.82
C TYR A 50 11.73 -2.28 6.18
N ILE A 51 10.81 -1.94 7.07
CA ILE A 51 11.11 -1.24 8.32
C ILE A 51 10.99 -2.16 9.54
N PRO A 52 11.54 -1.80 10.71
CA PRO A 52 11.41 -2.62 11.93
C PRO A 52 9.96 -3.01 12.25
N CYS A 53 9.02 -2.07 12.07
CA CYS A 53 7.59 -2.29 12.20
C CYS A 53 7.05 -3.45 11.35
N ASP A 54 7.53 -3.60 10.11
CA ASP A 54 7.12 -4.69 9.21
C ASP A 54 7.53 -6.04 9.77
N ALA A 55 8.74 -6.12 10.31
CA ALA A 55 9.23 -7.33 10.93
C ALA A 55 8.47 -7.67 12.21
N GLU A 56 8.02 -6.69 12.97
CA GLU A 56 7.17 -6.91 14.15
C GLU A 56 5.79 -7.44 13.77
N ALA A 57 5.16 -6.87 12.74
CA ALA A 57 3.90 -7.37 12.20
C ALA A 57 4.03 -8.84 11.82
N LEU A 58 5.06 -9.17 11.03
CA LEU A 58 5.36 -10.52 10.58
C LEU A 58 5.71 -11.46 11.74
N ALA A 59 6.53 -11.02 12.69
CA ALA A 59 6.92 -11.79 13.86
C ALA A 59 5.70 -12.20 14.69
N ARG A 60 4.78 -11.26 14.95
CA ARG A 60 3.53 -11.53 15.66
C ARG A 60 2.65 -12.51 14.89
N MET A 61 2.48 -12.32 13.59
CA MET A 61 1.68 -13.22 12.76
C MET A 61 2.26 -14.65 12.73
N TRP A 62 3.58 -14.77 12.60
CA TRP A 62 4.26 -16.05 12.43
C TRP A 62 4.64 -16.73 13.74
N GLY A 63 4.50 -16.05 14.88
CA GLY A 63 4.98 -16.52 16.17
C GLY A 63 6.51 -16.66 16.22
N LEU A 64 7.22 -15.71 15.61
CA LEU A 64 8.69 -15.65 15.55
C LEU A 64 9.23 -14.48 16.37
N THR A 65 10.54 -14.45 16.59
CA THR A 65 11.23 -13.24 17.04
C THR A 65 11.34 -12.23 15.89
N VAL A 66 11.50 -10.94 16.19
CA VAL A 66 11.69 -9.89 15.16
C VAL A 66 12.91 -10.20 14.27
N PRO A 67 14.10 -10.55 14.80
CA PRO A 67 15.24 -10.92 13.96
C PRO A 67 15.00 -12.14 13.06
N ASP A 68 14.22 -13.12 13.52
CA ASP A 68 13.86 -14.30 12.72
C ASP A 68 12.84 -13.96 11.63
N ALA A 69 11.87 -13.11 11.92
CA ALA A 69 10.91 -12.63 10.92
C ALA A 69 11.61 -11.82 9.82
N LYS A 70 12.54 -10.92 10.18
CA LYS A 70 13.41 -10.20 9.22
C LYS A 70 14.16 -11.18 8.33
N ALA A 71 14.89 -12.12 8.94
CA ALA A 71 15.66 -13.10 8.19
C ALA A 71 14.77 -13.96 7.28
N LYS A 72 13.61 -14.40 7.76
CA LYS A 72 12.70 -15.25 6.97
C LYS A 72 12.13 -14.51 5.76
N TYR A 73 11.70 -13.27 5.93
CA TYR A 73 11.19 -12.46 4.83
C TYR A 73 12.31 -12.07 3.85
N GLY A 74 13.47 -11.67 4.38
CA GLY A 74 14.68 -11.40 3.63
C GLY A 74 15.15 -12.59 2.78
N MET A 75 15.10 -13.80 3.31
CA MET A 75 15.40 -15.03 2.57
C MET A 75 14.49 -15.18 1.34
N MET A 76 13.20 -14.87 1.45
CA MET A 76 12.26 -14.96 0.33
C MET A 76 12.60 -13.94 -0.75
N LEU A 77 12.94 -12.70 -0.37
CA LEU A 77 13.43 -11.68 -1.29
C LEU A 77 14.71 -12.13 -2.00
N SER A 78 15.70 -12.61 -1.25
CA SER A 78 16.96 -13.12 -1.80
C SER A 78 16.80 -14.36 -2.70
N SER A 79 15.72 -15.11 -2.52
CA SER A 79 15.36 -16.27 -3.37
C SER A 79 14.66 -15.86 -4.67
N GLY A 80 14.51 -14.56 -4.92
CA GLY A 80 13.89 -14.02 -6.14
C GLY A 80 12.37 -13.95 -6.08
N VAL A 81 11.74 -14.22 -4.93
CA VAL A 81 10.31 -13.95 -4.75
C VAL A 81 10.14 -12.44 -4.83
N LYS A 82 9.22 -11.99 -5.68
CA LYS A 82 9.00 -10.58 -5.93
C LYS A 82 8.48 -9.91 -4.65
N SER A 83 9.03 -8.74 -4.32
CA SER A 83 8.65 -7.95 -3.14
C SER A 83 7.14 -7.74 -3.06
N TYR A 84 6.51 -7.46 -4.20
CA TYR A 84 5.07 -7.27 -4.27
C TYR A 84 4.23 -8.47 -3.84
N GLU A 85 4.67 -9.69 -4.18
CA GLU A 85 3.95 -10.91 -3.80
C GLU A 85 4.04 -11.13 -2.29
N LEU A 86 5.21 -10.86 -1.71
CA LEU A 86 5.42 -10.96 -0.28
C LEU A 86 4.63 -9.87 0.47
N GLU A 87 4.55 -8.66 -0.09
CA GLU A 87 3.74 -7.59 0.46
C GLU A 87 2.27 -7.98 0.54
N GLN A 88 1.66 -8.38 -0.57
CA GLN A 88 0.24 -8.72 -0.59
C GLN A 88 -0.10 -9.96 0.23
N LYS A 89 0.71 -11.03 0.11
CA LYS A 89 0.36 -12.34 0.69
C LYS A 89 0.75 -12.46 2.16
N LEU A 90 1.76 -11.71 2.61
CA LEU A 90 2.35 -11.88 3.94
C LEU A 90 2.32 -10.60 4.75
N LEU A 91 2.92 -9.51 4.25
CA LEU A 91 3.12 -8.30 5.06
C LEU A 91 1.82 -7.53 5.27
N PHE A 92 1.02 -7.35 4.23
CA PHE A 92 -0.23 -6.62 4.30
C PHE A 92 -1.23 -7.27 5.28
N PRO A 93 -1.49 -8.60 5.21
CA PRO A 93 -2.32 -9.26 6.21
C PRO A 93 -1.71 -9.15 7.63
N ALA A 94 -0.38 -9.03 7.76
CA ALA A 94 0.28 -8.90 9.05
C ALA A 94 0.09 -7.52 9.65
N ARG A 95 0.22 -6.47 8.84
CA ARG A 95 -0.09 -5.09 9.21
C ARG A 95 -1.57 -4.94 9.58
N GLN A 96 -2.47 -5.49 8.77
CA GLN A 96 -3.91 -5.46 9.05
C GLN A 96 -4.26 -6.19 10.36
N ALA A 97 -3.72 -7.39 10.57
CA ALA A 97 -3.92 -8.13 11.81
C ALA A 97 -3.40 -7.37 13.04
N ALA A 98 -2.35 -6.57 12.87
CA ALA A 98 -1.79 -5.78 13.93
C ALA A 98 -2.55 -4.48 14.21
N GLY A 99 -2.88 -3.70 13.16
CA GLY A 99 -3.66 -2.46 13.26
C GLY A 99 -5.03 -2.69 13.93
N ASN A 100 -5.67 -3.82 13.62
CA ASN A 100 -6.99 -4.17 14.19
C ASN A 100 -6.98 -4.54 15.68
N THR A 101 -5.81 -4.68 16.33
CA THR A 101 -5.76 -5.14 17.73
C THR A 101 -5.80 -4.01 18.76
N ASN A 102 -5.98 -2.75 18.34
CA ASN A 102 -5.94 -1.54 19.19
C ASN A 102 -4.71 -1.51 20.14
N ARG A 103 -3.65 -2.21 19.75
CA ARG A 103 -2.38 -2.32 20.44
C ARG A 103 -1.35 -1.69 19.53
N ARG A 104 -0.57 -0.76 20.07
CA ARG A 104 0.65 -0.25 19.45
C ARG A 104 1.42 -1.41 18.84
N LEU A 105 1.40 -1.50 17.51
CA LEU A 105 2.26 -2.42 16.80
C LEU A 105 3.65 -1.80 16.76
N CYS A 106 3.73 -0.55 16.34
CA CYS A 106 4.98 0.10 15.98
C CYS A 106 5.19 1.33 16.86
N GLY A 107 6.15 1.25 17.77
CA GLY A 107 6.63 2.43 18.49
C GLY A 107 7.51 3.29 17.59
N LEU A 108 7.51 4.60 17.83
CA LEU A 108 8.44 5.52 17.18
C LEU A 108 9.90 5.06 17.38
N GLU A 109 10.25 4.73 18.62
CA GLU A 109 11.62 4.39 19.03
C GLU A 109 12.11 3.11 18.35
N ASP A 110 11.21 2.14 18.15
CA ASP A 110 11.52 0.88 17.47
C ASP A 110 11.84 1.10 15.98
N ASN A 111 11.37 2.23 15.41
CA ASN A 111 11.59 2.62 14.03
C ASN A 111 12.68 3.70 13.87
N GLY A 112 13.40 4.00 14.96
CA GLY A 112 14.53 4.95 14.95
C GLY A 112 14.12 6.41 15.13
N PHE A 113 12.88 6.68 15.53
CA PHE A 113 12.38 8.02 15.81
C PHE A 113 12.38 8.29 17.32
N ALA A 114 12.72 9.51 17.70
CA ALA A 114 12.76 9.95 19.08
C ALA A 114 11.45 10.65 19.50
N GLU A 115 11.21 10.76 20.80
CA GLU A 115 10.10 11.57 21.33
C GLU A 115 10.23 13.06 20.94
N SER A 116 11.45 13.54 20.68
CA SER A 116 11.68 14.89 20.13
C SER A 116 11.08 15.06 18.74
N ASP A 117 11.01 13.99 17.95
CA ASP A 117 10.47 14.00 16.61
C ASP A 117 8.95 14.21 16.67
N ALA A 118 8.26 13.49 17.57
CA ALA A 118 6.84 13.73 17.84
C ALA A 118 6.56 15.15 18.33
N LYS A 119 7.43 15.72 19.17
CA LYS A 119 7.30 17.13 19.64
C LYS A 119 7.47 18.13 18.50
N LEU A 120 8.44 17.89 17.63
CA LEU A 120 8.70 18.73 16.47
C LEU A 120 7.50 18.72 15.51
N ILE A 121 6.95 17.53 15.26
CA ILE A 121 5.72 17.35 14.47
C ILE A 121 4.53 18.04 15.13
N ALA A 122 4.30 17.83 16.43
CA ALA A 122 3.22 18.45 17.18
C ALA A 122 3.25 19.98 17.08
N GLN A 123 4.45 20.56 17.19
CA GLN A 123 4.66 22.00 17.01
C GLN A 123 4.34 22.47 15.57
N SER A 124 4.80 21.72 14.56
CA SER A 124 4.58 22.06 13.15
C SER A 124 3.10 21.96 12.75
N TRP A 125 2.42 20.92 13.19
CA TRP A 125 1.01 20.63 12.88
C TRP A 125 0.02 21.37 13.78
N GLY A 126 0.49 21.96 14.89
CA GLY A 126 -0.37 22.67 15.84
C GLY A 126 -1.30 21.73 16.62
N ILE A 127 -0.86 20.50 16.89
CA ILE A 127 -1.59 19.50 17.67
C ILE A 127 -0.81 19.11 18.94
N ASP A 128 -1.41 18.33 19.82
CA ASP A 128 -0.69 17.83 20.99
C ASP A 128 0.30 16.69 20.64
N VAL A 129 1.31 16.49 21.48
CA VAL A 129 2.39 15.52 21.25
C VAL A 129 1.85 14.08 21.19
N ALA A 130 0.80 13.75 21.95
CA ALA A 130 0.25 12.40 21.93
C ALA A 130 -0.47 12.11 20.61
N SER A 131 -1.24 13.09 20.09
CA SER A 131 -1.87 12.99 18.77
C SER A 131 -0.84 12.88 17.65
N ALA A 132 0.19 13.75 17.64
CA ALA A 132 1.29 13.67 16.67
C ALA A 132 1.95 12.29 16.70
N ARG A 133 2.30 11.81 17.90
CA ARG A 133 2.90 10.50 18.08
C ARG A 133 2.02 9.38 17.53
N ALA A 134 0.72 9.39 17.84
CA ALA A 134 -0.22 8.38 17.35
C ALA A 134 -0.28 8.36 15.82
N SER A 135 -0.36 9.52 15.17
CA SER A 135 -0.38 9.62 13.69
C SER A 135 0.90 9.10 13.05
N LEU A 136 2.08 9.38 13.64
CA LEU A 136 3.34 8.85 13.12
C LEU A 136 3.41 7.32 13.27
N GLU A 137 3.00 6.78 14.41
CA GLU A 137 2.97 5.33 14.66
C GLU A 137 1.97 4.60 13.76
N GLU A 138 0.83 5.22 13.46
CA GLU A 138 -0.13 4.75 12.47
C GLU A 138 0.47 4.70 11.07
N LYS A 139 1.10 5.80 10.62
CA LYS A 139 1.80 5.83 9.33
C LYS A 139 2.87 4.74 9.25
N LEU A 140 3.66 4.53 10.31
CA LEU A 140 4.65 3.44 10.37
C LEU A 140 4.01 2.07 10.28
N THR A 141 2.87 1.85 10.95
CA THR A 141 2.12 0.57 10.90
C THR A 141 1.79 0.17 9.47
N TRP A 142 1.55 1.14 8.59
CA TRP A 142 1.22 0.91 7.19
C TRP A 142 2.42 0.99 6.23
N GLY A 143 3.64 1.05 6.78
CA GLY A 143 4.88 1.16 5.99
C GLY A 143 5.22 2.57 5.53
N GLY A 144 4.52 3.58 6.04
CA GLY A 144 4.69 4.99 5.74
C GLY A 144 5.92 5.63 6.41
N ARG A 145 7.05 4.92 6.52
CA ARG A 145 8.28 5.51 7.09
C ARG A 145 8.72 6.75 6.32
N TYR A 146 8.63 6.71 5.00
CA TYR A 146 8.92 7.87 4.16
C TYR A 146 8.05 9.08 4.53
N ALA A 147 6.76 8.85 4.85
CA ALA A 147 5.87 9.90 5.34
C ALA A 147 6.38 10.56 6.61
N VAL A 148 6.84 9.74 7.56
CA VAL A 148 7.38 10.21 8.83
C VAL A 148 8.68 10.98 8.63
N ASP A 149 9.61 10.45 7.83
CA ASP A 149 10.89 11.10 7.53
C ASP A 149 10.69 12.48 6.87
N ASP A 150 9.76 12.56 5.91
CA ASP A 150 9.50 13.79 5.17
C ASP A 150 8.71 14.81 6.01
N ALA A 151 7.75 14.37 6.83
CA ALA A 151 7.08 15.21 7.82
C ALA A 151 8.10 15.86 8.78
N LEU A 152 9.08 15.09 9.24
CA LEU A 152 10.13 15.58 10.13
C LEU A 152 11.06 16.56 9.46
N LYS A 153 11.43 16.29 8.20
CA LYS A 153 12.22 17.21 7.38
C LYS A 153 11.52 18.57 7.27
N TYR A 154 10.23 18.60 6.91
CA TYR A 154 9.48 19.86 6.80
C TYR A 154 9.33 20.57 8.16
N ALA A 155 9.00 19.84 9.21
CA ALA A 155 8.89 20.41 10.55
C ALA A 155 10.24 21.01 11.02
N SER A 156 11.37 20.36 10.69
CA SER A 156 12.72 20.87 11.01
C SER A 156 13.08 22.16 10.25
N MET A 157 12.49 22.39 9.09
CA MET A 157 12.66 23.61 8.29
C MET A 157 11.79 24.77 8.79
N GLY A 158 11.00 24.55 9.85
CA GLY A 158 10.14 25.58 10.44
C GLY A 158 8.83 25.80 9.69
N TYR A 159 8.44 24.88 8.80
CA TYR A 159 7.11 24.90 8.21
C TYR A 159 6.08 24.67 9.31
N THR A 160 5.22 25.66 9.52
CA THR A 160 4.15 25.65 10.52
C THR A 160 2.84 25.85 9.78
N GLY A 161 1.95 24.87 9.90
CA GLY A 161 0.72 24.84 9.14
C GLY A 161 0.26 23.40 8.96
N GLY A 162 -0.72 22.98 9.76
CA GLY A 162 -1.53 21.78 9.50
C GLY A 162 -2.44 21.95 8.28
N GLY A 163 -1.93 22.53 7.18
CA GLY A 163 -2.68 22.83 5.97
C GLY A 163 -1.77 22.85 4.75
N ASP A 164 -1.86 21.80 3.95
CA ASP A 164 -1.67 21.65 2.49
C ASP A 164 -0.43 22.23 1.78
N ALA A 165 0.47 22.96 2.44
CA ALA A 165 1.66 23.54 1.82
C ALA A 165 2.92 23.02 2.51
N GLY A 166 3.48 21.93 1.94
CA GLY A 166 4.62 21.21 2.51
C GLY A 166 4.23 19.96 3.30
N ASP A 167 2.98 19.53 3.21
CA ASP A 167 2.58 18.22 3.73
C ASP A 167 3.20 17.13 2.82
N PRO A 168 4.01 16.19 3.36
CA PRO A 168 4.45 15.03 2.59
C PRO A 168 3.28 14.25 1.97
N ASP A 169 2.11 14.31 2.61
CA ASP A 169 0.88 13.74 2.07
C ASP A 169 0.46 14.48 0.79
N MET A 170 0.65 15.80 0.69
CA MET A 170 0.36 16.57 -0.53
C MET A 170 1.35 16.29 -1.66
N GLU A 171 2.64 16.09 -1.38
CA GLU A 171 3.60 15.66 -2.41
C GLU A 171 3.24 14.27 -2.93
N ALA A 172 2.92 13.34 -2.03
CA ALA A 172 2.46 12.01 -2.41
C ALA A 172 1.15 12.07 -3.22
N ILE A 173 0.19 12.88 -2.80
CA ILE A 173 -1.08 13.07 -3.52
C ILE A 173 -0.84 13.67 -4.91
N ASN A 174 0.04 14.65 -5.02
CA ASN A 174 0.42 15.20 -6.32
C ASN A 174 1.01 14.12 -7.22
N SER A 175 1.92 13.28 -6.70
CA SER A 175 2.49 12.17 -7.45
C SER A 175 1.45 11.12 -7.85
N PHE A 176 0.48 10.83 -6.98
CA PHE A 176 -0.66 9.97 -7.30
C PHE A 176 -1.45 10.50 -8.51
N TYR A 177 -1.85 11.78 -8.49
CA TYR A 177 -2.62 12.35 -9.60
C TYR A 177 -1.77 12.56 -10.86
N ASN A 178 -0.50 12.97 -10.71
CA ASN A 178 0.43 13.13 -11.83
C ASN A 178 0.72 11.79 -12.54
N ALA A 179 0.60 10.67 -11.83
CA ALA A 179 0.66 9.33 -12.41
C ALA A 179 -0.61 8.95 -13.23
N GLY A 180 -1.59 9.85 -13.33
CA GLY A 180 -2.84 9.63 -14.07
C GLY A 180 -3.88 8.79 -13.31
N LEU A 181 -3.68 8.59 -12.00
CA LEU A 181 -4.60 7.85 -11.14
C LEU A 181 -5.75 8.74 -10.68
N SER A 182 -6.90 8.13 -10.48
CA SER A 182 -8.17 8.80 -10.17
C SER A 182 -8.61 8.56 -8.73
N TYR A 183 -9.64 9.26 -8.27
CA TYR A 183 -10.24 9.01 -6.96
C TYR A 183 -10.74 7.55 -6.83
N CYS A 184 -11.32 7.02 -7.91
CA CYS A 184 -11.73 5.61 -8.04
C CYS A 184 -10.57 4.62 -7.77
N ASP A 185 -9.36 4.91 -8.28
CA ASP A 185 -8.20 4.05 -8.00
C ASP A 185 -7.84 4.03 -6.51
N ALA A 186 -7.97 5.18 -5.84
CA ALA A 186 -7.73 5.27 -4.41
C ALA A 186 -8.80 4.54 -3.58
N GLU A 187 -10.08 4.64 -3.95
CA GLU A 187 -11.15 3.90 -3.25
C GLU A 187 -11.00 2.39 -3.39
N ILE A 188 -10.64 1.93 -4.59
CA ILE A 188 -10.38 0.52 -4.84
C ILE A 188 -9.23 0.03 -3.95
N LEU A 189 -8.16 0.82 -3.82
CA LEU A 189 -7.05 0.50 -2.94
C LEU A 189 -7.44 0.58 -1.47
N ALA A 190 -8.17 1.60 -1.04
CA ALA A 190 -8.66 1.77 0.32
C ALA A 190 -9.50 0.59 0.77
N ALA A 191 -10.43 0.14 -0.08
CA ALA A 191 -11.24 -1.04 0.17
C ALA A 191 -10.42 -2.34 0.24
N SER A 192 -9.40 -2.49 -0.61
CA SER A 192 -8.48 -3.64 -0.56
C SER A 192 -7.59 -3.61 0.68
N TRP A 193 -7.13 -2.41 1.06
CA TRP A 193 -6.20 -2.18 2.16
C TRP A 193 -6.85 -2.06 3.54
N GLY A 194 -8.16 -1.84 3.59
CA GLY A 194 -8.90 -1.61 4.84
C GLY A 194 -8.47 -0.31 5.54
N ILE A 195 -8.12 0.71 4.76
CA ILE A 195 -7.79 2.06 5.24
C ILE A 195 -8.72 3.07 4.55
N ASP A 196 -8.66 4.34 4.92
CA ASP A 196 -9.47 5.36 4.24
C ASP A 196 -8.89 5.74 2.86
N THR A 197 -9.74 6.36 2.04
CA THR A 197 -9.41 6.75 0.67
C THR A 197 -8.28 7.77 0.60
N TRP A 198 -8.12 8.63 1.60
CA TRP A 198 -7.02 9.60 1.62
C TRP A 198 -5.69 8.89 1.88
N ASP A 199 -5.63 8.04 2.91
CA ASP A 199 -4.43 7.26 3.24
C ASP A 199 -4.00 6.34 2.09
N ALA A 200 -4.96 5.80 1.32
CA ALA A 200 -4.64 5.03 0.12
C ALA A 200 -3.95 5.86 -0.97
N LYS A 201 -4.40 7.10 -1.20
CA LYS A 201 -3.74 8.02 -2.14
C LYS A 201 -2.32 8.32 -1.72
N VAL A 202 -2.17 8.72 -0.46
CA VAL A 202 -0.87 9.07 0.13
C VAL A 202 0.08 7.88 0.04
N SER A 203 -0.36 6.70 0.49
CA SER A 203 0.46 5.48 0.50
C SER A 203 0.93 5.08 -0.90
N LEU A 204 0.05 5.15 -1.91
CA LEU A 204 0.44 4.83 -3.28
C LEU A 204 1.31 5.94 -3.91
N GLY A 205 1.01 7.21 -3.61
CA GLY A 205 1.81 8.37 -4.00
C GLY A 205 3.24 8.29 -3.50
N MET A 206 3.44 7.85 -2.25
CA MET A 206 4.77 7.63 -1.68
C MET A 206 5.51 6.50 -2.37
N LYS A 207 4.82 5.43 -2.78
CA LYS A 207 5.44 4.36 -3.58
C LYS A 207 5.90 4.89 -4.94
N ILE A 208 5.11 5.75 -5.59
CA ILE A 208 5.52 6.43 -6.83
C ILE A 208 6.76 7.30 -6.60
N ASN A 209 6.80 8.11 -5.53
CA ASN A 209 7.96 8.93 -5.16
C ASN A 209 9.22 8.11 -4.85
N ALA A 210 9.03 6.93 -4.28
CA ALA A 210 10.11 5.97 -4.03
C ALA A 210 10.64 5.29 -5.32
N GLY A 211 10.13 5.66 -6.50
CA GLY A 211 10.63 5.21 -7.79
C GLY A 211 9.96 3.94 -8.33
N TYR A 212 8.82 3.52 -7.78
CA TYR A 212 8.06 2.39 -8.33
C TYR A 212 7.52 2.78 -9.71
N SER A 213 7.76 1.93 -10.71
CA SER A 213 7.25 2.19 -12.06
C SER A 213 5.73 2.03 -12.10
N MET A 214 5.06 2.67 -13.06
CA MET A 214 3.61 2.47 -13.23
C MET A 214 3.24 1.02 -13.54
N ASN A 215 4.12 0.26 -14.18
CA ASN A 215 3.91 -1.17 -14.36
C ASN A 215 3.94 -1.93 -13.03
N ASP A 216 4.85 -1.57 -12.12
CA ASP A 216 4.87 -2.14 -10.77
C ASP A 216 3.61 -1.73 -10.01
N ILE A 217 3.22 -0.46 -10.07
CA ILE A 217 2.01 0.05 -9.42
C ILE A 217 0.76 -0.69 -9.89
N GLN A 218 0.60 -0.85 -11.21
CA GLN A 218 -0.55 -1.51 -11.81
C GLN A 218 -0.59 -3.00 -11.48
N SER A 219 0.53 -3.72 -11.67
CA SER A 219 0.58 -5.16 -11.46
C SER A 219 0.53 -5.55 -9.98
N THR A 220 1.12 -4.72 -9.12
CA THR A 220 1.23 -4.98 -7.68
C THR A 220 0.01 -4.51 -6.90
N TYR A 221 -0.42 -3.27 -7.07
CA TYR A 221 -1.41 -2.72 -6.14
C TYR A 221 -2.79 -2.67 -6.80
N LEU A 222 -2.88 -2.08 -7.98
CA LEU A 222 -4.18 -1.78 -8.58
C LEU A 222 -4.88 -3.02 -9.16
N SER A 223 -4.18 -3.89 -9.90
CA SER A 223 -4.84 -5.03 -10.56
C SER A 223 -5.46 -6.03 -9.56
N PRO A 224 -4.75 -6.44 -8.48
CA PRO A 224 -5.35 -7.30 -7.46
C PRO A 224 -6.49 -6.60 -6.71
N ALA A 225 -6.33 -5.32 -6.36
CA ALA A 225 -7.36 -4.55 -5.68
C ALA A 225 -8.63 -4.42 -6.54
N ARG A 226 -8.50 -4.15 -7.84
CA ARG A 226 -9.62 -4.11 -8.81
C ARG A 226 -10.32 -5.46 -8.91
N GLN A 227 -9.58 -6.57 -8.97
CA GLN A 227 -10.15 -7.90 -9.00
C GLN A 227 -10.98 -8.18 -7.74
N GLN A 228 -10.47 -7.83 -6.57
CA GLN A 228 -11.19 -7.96 -5.30
C GLN A 228 -12.44 -7.07 -5.27
N TYR A 229 -12.30 -5.79 -5.63
CA TYR A 229 -13.39 -4.81 -5.64
C TYR A 229 -14.54 -5.23 -6.54
N THR A 230 -14.23 -5.68 -7.76
CA THR A 230 -15.23 -6.17 -8.73
C THR A 230 -15.86 -7.49 -8.31
N SER A 231 -15.10 -8.39 -7.66
CA SER A 231 -15.64 -9.64 -7.09
C SER A 231 -16.66 -9.39 -5.99
N ASN A 232 -16.57 -8.25 -5.29
CA ASN A 232 -17.55 -7.79 -4.31
C ASN A 232 -18.73 -7.04 -4.96
N ASN A 233 -18.84 -7.07 -6.30
CA ASN A 233 -19.86 -6.36 -7.07
C ASN A 233 -19.82 -4.83 -6.84
N GLN A 234 -18.65 -4.28 -6.50
CA GLN A 234 -18.44 -2.85 -6.36
C GLN A 234 -17.95 -2.27 -7.70
N VAL A 235 -18.41 -1.06 -8.00
CA VAL A 235 -18.06 -0.29 -9.18
C VAL A 235 -17.90 1.16 -8.78
N CYS A 236 -16.98 1.86 -9.43
CA CYS A 236 -16.87 3.31 -9.25
C CYS A 236 -18.04 4.02 -9.92
N GLU A 237 -18.24 5.27 -9.56
CA GLU A 237 -19.08 6.24 -10.26
C GLU A 237 -18.27 7.07 -11.24
N LEU A 238 -18.92 7.67 -12.25
CA LEU A 238 -18.23 8.52 -13.23
C LEU A 238 -17.46 9.67 -12.55
N VAL A 239 -18.05 10.26 -11.51
CA VAL A 239 -17.49 11.42 -10.79
C VAL A 239 -16.18 11.09 -10.06
N GLU A 240 -15.93 9.82 -9.78
CA GLU A 240 -14.70 9.33 -9.15
C GLU A 240 -13.60 9.03 -10.18
N THR A 241 -13.94 9.05 -11.48
CA THR A 241 -12.99 8.84 -12.58
C THR A 241 -12.43 10.16 -13.10
N ASN A 242 -11.45 10.08 -14.00
CA ASN A 242 -10.93 11.24 -14.72
C ASN A 242 -11.78 11.64 -15.95
N PHE A 243 -12.97 11.04 -16.12
CA PHE A 243 -13.89 11.32 -17.23
C PHE A 243 -15.06 12.20 -16.81
N THR A 244 -15.54 13.01 -17.74
CA THR A 244 -16.58 14.01 -17.49
C THR A 244 -17.96 13.55 -17.97
N GLY A 245 -19.00 14.31 -17.61
CA GLY A 245 -20.34 14.14 -18.18
C GLY A 245 -20.36 14.30 -19.71
N ALA A 246 -19.55 15.22 -20.25
CA ALA A 246 -19.44 15.43 -21.70
C ALA A 246 -18.79 14.22 -22.40
N ASP A 247 -17.81 13.58 -21.78
CA ASP A 247 -17.24 12.32 -22.28
C ASP A 247 -18.30 11.22 -22.32
N ALA A 248 -19.15 11.16 -21.29
CA ALA A 248 -20.27 10.23 -21.24
C ALA A 248 -21.32 10.52 -22.32
N GLU A 249 -21.68 11.77 -22.59
CA GLU A 249 -22.57 12.15 -23.69
C GLU A 249 -22.00 11.74 -25.06
N ARG A 250 -20.70 11.99 -25.27
CA ARG A 250 -20.02 11.63 -26.51
C ARG A 250 -20.01 10.11 -26.72
N LEU A 251 -19.74 9.34 -25.67
CA LEU A 251 -19.78 7.88 -25.73
C LEU A 251 -21.21 7.33 -25.78
N ALA A 252 -22.21 8.05 -25.25
CA ALA A 252 -23.62 7.70 -25.38
C ALA A 252 -24.06 7.74 -26.84
N CYS A 253 -23.71 8.81 -27.56
CA CYS A 253 -23.88 8.93 -29.01
C CYS A 253 -23.17 7.79 -29.75
N PHE A 254 -21.90 7.53 -29.42
CA PHE A 254 -21.10 6.52 -30.11
C PHE A 254 -21.62 5.09 -29.93
N TRP A 255 -22.12 4.77 -28.74
CA TRP A 255 -22.67 3.45 -28.42
C TRP A 255 -24.16 3.31 -28.75
N GLY A 256 -24.86 4.40 -29.09
CA GLY A 256 -26.31 4.40 -29.31
C GLY A 256 -27.10 4.08 -28.03
N VAL A 257 -26.65 4.60 -26.89
CA VAL A 257 -27.30 4.40 -25.58
C VAL A 257 -27.62 5.74 -24.91
N GLY A 258 -28.43 5.71 -23.84
CA GLY A 258 -28.68 6.89 -23.02
C GLY A 258 -27.48 7.31 -22.17
N LEU A 259 -27.47 8.57 -21.72
CA LEU A 259 -26.38 9.16 -20.92
C LEU A 259 -26.05 8.33 -19.67
N GLU A 260 -27.05 7.95 -18.87
CA GLU A 260 -26.83 7.22 -17.62
C GLU A 260 -26.19 5.83 -17.85
N GLU A 261 -26.62 5.11 -18.89
CA GLU A 261 -25.98 3.84 -19.26
C GLU A 261 -24.54 4.06 -19.75
N SER A 262 -24.27 5.16 -20.46
CA SER A 262 -22.91 5.52 -20.88
C SER A 262 -22.00 5.79 -19.68
N LYS A 263 -22.47 6.60 -18.70
CA LYS A 263 -21.74 6.86 -17.44
C LYS A 263 -21.40 5.55 -16.72
N ALA A 264 -22.39 4.66 -16.60
CA ALA A 264 -22.21 3.37 -15.94
C ALA A 264 -21.21 2.46 -16.69
N ARG A 265 -21.22 2.47 -18.03
CA ARG A 265 -20.24 1.74 -18.85
C ARG A 265 -18.82 2.28 -18.69
N ILE A 266 -18.66 3.60 -18.67
CA ILE A 266 -17.36 4.24 -18.45
C ILE A 266 -16.83 3.83 -17.07
N ALA A 267 -17.65 4.04 -16.03
CA ALA A 267 -17.22 3.77 -14.67
C ALA A 267 -16.85 2.29 -14.48
N ARG A 268 -17.67 1.36 -14.99
CA ARG A 268 -17.31 -0.08 -15.03
C ARG A 268 -15.98 -0.34 -15.73
N LYS A 269 -15.75 0.26 -16.91
CA LYS A 269 -14.47 0.09 -17.63
C LYS A 269 -13.28 0.59 -16.81
N VAL A 270 -13.40 1.76 -16.19
CA VAL A 270 -12.34 2.34 -15.34
C VAL A 270 -12.08 1.48 -14.11
N THR A 271 -13.12 0.98 -13.43
CA THR A 271 -12.97 0.05 -12.31
C THR A 271 -12.17 -1.21 -12.70
N HIS A 272 -12.25 -1.67 -13.94
CA HIS A 272 -11.47 -2.81 -14.45
C HIS A 272 -10.09 -2.42 -15.01
N GLY A 273 -9.66 -1.16 -14.84
CA GLY A 273 -8.38 -0.65 -15.36
C GLY A 273 -8.40 -0.21 -16.81
N GLY A 274 -9.57 -0.20 -17.46
CA GLY A 274 -9.76 0.17 -18.87
C GLY A 274 -9.86 1.67 -19.13
N ALA A 275 -9.20 2.53 -18.34
CA ALA A 275 -9.25 3.99 -18.54
C ALA A 275 -8.64 4.40 -19.90
N GLU A 276 -7.57 3.75 -20.32
CA GLU A 276 -6.98 3.97 -21.65
C GLU A 276 -7.93 3.54 -22.78
N ASP A 277 -8.64 2.42 -22.60
CA ASP A 277 -9.67 1.97 -23.56
C ASP A 277 -10.79 2.99 -23.71
N VAL A 278 -11.27 3.58 -22.60
CA VAL A 278 -12.27 4.66 -22.65
C VAL A 278 -11.73 5.86 -23.43
N SER A 279 -10.46 6.23 -23.21
CA SER A 279 -9.81 7.33 -23.94
C SER A 279 -9.69 7.05 -25.44
N MET A 280 -9.42 5.80 -25.84
CA MET A 280 -9.42 5.38 -27.25
C MET A 280 -10.83 5.44 -27.86
N LEU A 281 -11.85 5.01 -27.11
CA LEU A 281 -13.25 5.08 -27.55
C LEU A 281 -13.71 6.53 -27.74
N LEU A 282 -13.29 7.47 -26.89
CA LEU A 282 -13.58 8.90 -27.04
C LEU A 282 -12.98 9.49 -28.32
N LYS A 283 -11.75 9.10 -28.67
CA LYS A 283 -11.12 9.49 -29.94
C LYS A 283 -11.94 8.97 -31.12
N ALA A 284 -12.34 7.69 -31.09
CA ALA A 284 -13.16 7.08 -32.14
C ALA A 284 -14.55 7.72 -32.25
N ALA A 285 -15.17 8.10 -31.13
CA ALA A 285 -16.44 8.79 -31.09
C ALA A 285 -16.38 10.16 -31.77
N THR A 286 -15.32 10.92 -31.47
CA THR A 286 -15.05 12.22 -32.12
C THR A 286 -14.94 12.08 -33.64
N SER A 287 -14.22 11.05 -34.12
CA SER A 287 -14.08 10.77 -35.55
C SER A 287 -15.39 10.40 -36.25
N ARG A 288 -16.40 9.91 -35.50
CA ARG A 288 -17.74 9.59 -36.00
C ARG A 288 -18.74 10.76 -35.90
N GLY A 289 -18.28 11.94 -35.50
CA GLY A 289 -19.12 13.14 -35.40
C GLY A 289 -19.94 13.24 -34.11
N CYS A 290 -19.73 12.34 -33.14
CA CYS A 290 -20.25 12.52 -31.79
C CYS A 290 -19.41 13.62 -31.11
N ARG A 291 -20.04 14.74 -30.75
CA ARG A 291 -19.38 15.89 -30.11
C ARG A 291 -19.79 15.99 -28.66
#